data_AF-A0A941NYC5-F1
#
_entry.id   AF-A0A941NYC5-F1
#
_cell.length_a   1.000
_cell.length_b   1.000
_cell.length_c   1.000
_cell.angle_alpha   90.00
_cell.angle_beta   90.00
_cell.angle_gamma   90.00
#
_symmetry.space_group_name_H-M   'P 1'
#
loop_
_entity.id
_entity.type
_entity.pdbx_description
1 polymer ?
#
loop_
_entity_poly.entity_id
_entity_poly.type
_entity_poly.pdbx_seq_one_letter_code
_entity_poly.pdbx_strand_id
1 'polypeptide(L)'
;MAIKGAIKVESSQEAQLIEFIKRYYSNEKLEAHLEADKIQSILAQFTAIKEYAQETFTEHSLLTDEEMIILTLSIFSPHPSPEKAIVAKERSYMEVKRALSRFYCVEQLQRDEAGFAEFVACQQQDKKYIPGLNKEEYLEISKKFQAKDRLTIDTLKLATLISSVPLSAEAKKRADKIFGKGNYVVDSVEFPAKVFEDINLARQIYPQVDVFLNHLETEAQRQRVTKLLKSAFLHHCHYRHMLYTEGSKNMFTTFIKEVKAGRLDKEGYDFWVLYWTTNIAGFQGQVEPKGAYYLTLYTYKTMRALESVLESVFEDETVTEKDLLSAYLNKRASMLDLGNVQAMRLSLNLAEQLFLAHIGAMMRMYHPEQGQLLSAAYMMEKSVVDPLRREFFSPDESMPTPTYAPALFANAKDRIIERYEQEKVFLSTKRINVKSVNLTAQELKEMLATFEALILCLPLYLKALQEYKRLRREKLISADIPLSFQTIANQKWVEELFDKSIILDKVNILELIDITVSESGAVTYNKKPNYDDLLRAQQQREEADLFIDPKAPKPVLMSGFTSKPAVGASKLGEVSVVVQQPSDQQDRKVYK
;
A
#
# COMPACT_ATOMS: atom_id res chain seq x y z
N MET A 1 -45.69 51.82 10.64
CA MET A 1 -44.28 52.09 10.29
C MET A 1 -43.44 50.97 10.87
N ALA A 2 -42.74 50.28 9.95
CA ALA A 2 -42.12 48.98 10.11
C ALA A 2 -40.91 48.98 11.07
N ILE A 3 -40.91 48.07 12.05
CA ILE A 3 -40.10 46.83 12.13
C ILE A 3 -38.61 47.11 12.39
N LYS A 4 -38.27 47.14 13.69
CA LYS A 4 -36.97 46.70 14.22
C LYS A 4 -36.84 45.20 13.96
N GLY A 5 -36.18 44.83 12.86
CA GLY A 5 -35.67 43.48 12.64
C GLY A 5 -34.27 43.39 13.23
N ALA A 6 -34.15 43.32 14.55
CA ALA A 6 -32.91 42.87 15.17
C ALA A 6 -32.77 41.38 14.86
N ILE A 7 -31.64 41.05 14.25
CA ILE A 7 -31.27 39.74 13.75
C ILE A 7 -31.37 38.71 14.89
N LYS A 8 -32.00 37.59 14.53
CA LYS A 8 -32.28 36.41 15.36
C LYS A 8 -31.00 35.87 16.00
N VAL A 9 -31.12 35.56 17.28
CA VAL A 9 -30.42 34.51 18.06
C VAL A 9 -29.59 33.55 17.20
N GLU A 10 -28.32 33.91 16.94
CA GLU A 10 -27.27 32.94 16.60
C GLU A 10 -26.87 32.22 17.90
N SER A 11 -27.05 30.91 17.86
CA SER A 11 -27.35 30.02 19.00
C SER A 11 -26.17 29.79 19.96
N SER A 12 -26.46 29.43 21.23
CA SER A 12 -25.46 29.13 22.27
C SER A 12 -24.37 28.12 21.87
N GLN A 13 -24.65 27.27 20.88
CA GLN A 13 -23.73 26.25 20.36
C GLN A 13 -22.60 26.84 19.52
N GLU A 14 -22.87 27.89 18.71
CA GLU A 14 -21.83 28.57 17.94
C GLU A 14 -20.88 29.33 18.85
N ALA A 15 -21.41 29.96 19.90
CA ALA A 15 -20.60 30.60 20.93
C ALA A 15 -19.67 29.60 21.65
N GLN A 16 -20.18 28.42 22.01
CA GLN A 16 -19.39 27.33 22.58
C GLN A 16 -18.31 26.82 21.62
N LEU A 17 -18.63 26.68 20.33
CA LEU A 17 -17.67 26.32 19.29
C LEU A 17 -16.57 27.37 19.12
N ILE A 18 -16.93 28.65 19.10
CA ILE A 18 -15.95 29.75 19.04
C ILE A 18 -15.06 29.75 20.28
N GLU A 19 -15.61 29.51 21.46
CA GLU A 19 -14.85 29.38 22.70
C GLU A 19 -13.90 28.18 22.64
N PHE A 20 -14.36 27.03 22.14
CA PHE A 20 -13.52 25.86 21.90
C PHE A 20 -12.38 26.17 20.92
N ILE A 21 -12.67 26.79 19.77
CA ILE A 21 -11.65 27.21 18.79
C ILE A 21 -10.64 28.14 19.47
N LYS A 22 -11.11 29.15 20.21
CA LYS A 22 -10.23 30.07 20.93
C LYS A 22 -9.35 29.31 21.91
N ARG A 23 -9.89 28.42 22.75
CA ARG A 23 -9.12 27.61 23.70
C ARG A 23 -8.14 26.67 22.99
N TYR A 24 -8.55 26.06 21.87
CA TYR A 24 -7.70 25.14 21.13
C TYR A 24 -6.53 25.86 20.48
N TYR A 25 -6.72 27.06 19.95
CA TYR A 25 -5.66 27.79 19.23
C TYR A 25 -4.91 28.84 20.07
N SER A 26 -5.47 29.27 21.21
CA SER A 26 -4.84 30.22 22.13
C SER A 26 -4.14 29.43 23.22
N ASN A 27 -2.83 29.64 23.36
CA ASN A 27 -2.06 29.03 24.43
C ASN A 27 -2.50 29.67 25.77
N GLU A 28 -2.55 28.91 26.87
CA GLU A 28 -2.99 29.36 28.22
C GLU A 28 -2.23 30.57 28.80
N LYS A 29 -1.21 31.10 28.09
CA LYS A 29 -0.44 32.29 28.48
C LYS A 29 -0.33 33.40 27.42
N LEU A 30 -1.06 33.30 26.32
CA LEU A 30 -1.16 34.40 25.35
C LEU A 30 -2.59 34.47 24.83
N GLU A 31 -3.34 35.48 25.26
CA GLU A 31 -4.50 36.03 24.54
C GLU A 31 -4.03 36.63 23.20
N ALA A 32 -3.54 35.81 22.29
CA ALA A 32 -3.36 36.21 20.92
C ALA A 32 -4.75 36.22 20.28
N HIS A 33 -5.18 37.39 19.83
CA HIS A 33 -6.40 37.53 19.03
C HIS A 33 -6.29 36.58 17.84
N LEU A 34 -6.99 35.44 17.87
CA LEU A 34 -7.25 34.71 16.66
C LEU A 34 -8.05 35.67 15.77
N GLU A 35 -7.48 36.07 14.64
CA GLU A 35 -8.15 37.00 13.73
C GLU A 35 -9.54 36.46 13.40
N ALA A 36 -10.55 37.34 13.42
CA ALA A 36 -11.94 36.97 13.20
C ALA A 36 -12.10 36.18 11.88
N ASP A 37 -11.34 36.56 10.85
CA ASP A 37 -11.30 35.89 9.55
C ASP A 37 -10.84 34.43 9.64
N LYS A 38 -9.89 34.12 10.53
CA LYS A 38 -9.45 32.74 10.75
C LYS A 38 -10.51 31.91 11.45
N ILE A 39 -11.20 32.47 12.46
CA ILE A 39 -12.33 31.80 13.14
C ILE A 39 -13.44 31.52 12.13
N GLN A 40 -13.82 32.51 11.32
CA GLN A 40 -14.83 32.36 10.28
C GLN A 40 -14.44 31.31 9.23
N SER A 41 -13.16 31.28 8.82
CA SER A 41 -12.65 30.24 7.93
C SER A 41 -12.78 28.84 8.55
N ILE A 42 -12.40 28.66 9.83
CA ILE A 42 -12.54 27.38 10.53
C ILE A 42 -14.01 26.97 10.63
N LEU A 43 -14.92 27.88 10.98
CA LEU A 43 -16.35 27.61 11.06
C LEU A 43 -16.93 27.21 9.70
N ALA A 44 -16.55 27.90 8.62
CA ALA A 44 -16.98 27.53 7.26
C ALA A 44 -16.51 26.11 6.88
N GLN A 45 -15.26 25.76 7.21
CA GLN A 45 -14.74 24.40 7.00
C GLN A 45 -15.47 23.36 7.85
N PHE A 46 -15.72 23.67 9.12
CA PHE A 46 -16.49 22.81 10.01
C PHE A 46 -17.90 22.53 9.46
N THR A 47 -18.61 23.57 9.02
CA THR A 47 -19.95 23.42 8.42
C THR A 47 -19.89 22.51 7.19
N ALA A 48 -18.94 22.72 6.28
CA ALA A 48 -18.78 21.89 5.09
C ALA A 48 -18.48 20.42 5.43
N ILE A 49 -17.61 20.15 6.42
CA ILE A 49 -17.33 18.78 6.88
C ILE A 49 -18.58 18.14 7.49
N LYS A 50 -19.33 18.91 8.29
CA LYS A 50 -20.53 18.44 8.98
C LYS A 50 -21.65 18.10 7.99
N GLU A 51 -21.90 18.97 7.01
CA GLU A 51 -22.83 18.72 5.91
C GLU A 51 -22.41 17.48 5.12
N TYR A 52 -21.15 17.39 4.72
CA TYR A 52 -20.63 16.21 4.02
C TYR A 52 -20.82 14.92 4.83
N ALA A 53 -20.53 14.95 6.14
CA ALA A 53 -20.69 13.78 7.01
C ALA A 53 -22.16 13.36 7.10
N GLN A 54 -23.09 14.31 7.20
CA GLN A 54 -24.53 14.05 7.26
C GLN A 54 -25.10 13.51 5.94
N GLU A 55 -24.61 14.00 4.81
CA GLU A 55 -25.03 13.52 3.48
C GLU A 55 -24.45 12.13 3.17
N THR A 56 -23.24 11.87 3.65
CA THR A 56 -22.50 10.65 3.32
C THR A 56 -22.83 9.51 4.27
N PHE A 57 -22.93 9.76 5.57
CA PHE A 57 -23.10 8.70 6.57
C PHE A 57 -24.51 8.79 7.16
N THR A 58 -25.21 7.65 7.20
CA THR A 58 -26.59 7.54 7.72
C THR A 58 -26.66 7.74 9.24
N GLU A 59 -25.51 7.75 9.92
CA GLU A 59 -25.33 7.92 11.35
C GLU A 59 -25.26 9.40 11.72
N HIS A 60 -26.18 9.87 12.57
CA HIS A 60 -26.26 11.29 12.95
C HIS A 60 -25.14 11.80 13.87
N SER A 61 -24.16 10.98 14.27
CA SER A 61 -23.06 11.44 15.13
C SER A 61 -21.80 10.56 15.08
N LEU A 62 -21.10 10.52 13.94
CA LEU A 62 -19.78 9.87 13.89
C LEU A 62 -18.75 10.52 14.82
N LEU A 63 -18.84 11.85 14.94
CA LEU A 63 -17.95 12.69 15.70
C LEU A 63 -18.74 13.76 16.43
N THR A 64 -18.21 14.18 17.58
CA THR A 64 -18.66 15.39 18.26
C THR A 64 -18.25 16.63 17.46
N ASP A 65 -18.92 17.75 17.73
CA ASP A 65 -18.59 19.03 17.10
C ASP A 65 -17.12 19.44 17.38
N GLU A 66 -16.62 19.18 18.59
CA GLU A 66 -15.21 19.43 18.95
C GLU A 66 -14.23 18.59 18.13
N GLU A 67 -14.51 17.29 17.94
CA GLU A 67 -13.69 16.41 17.11
C GLU A 67 -13.73 16.81 15.63
N MET A 68 -14.88 17.24 15.12
CA MET A 68 -15.00 17.78 13.77
C MET A 68 -14.16 19.05 13.60
N ILE A 69 -14.16 19.95 14.58
CA ILE A 69 -13.28 21.13 14.58
C ILE A 69 -11.81 20.72 14.51
N ILE A 70 -11.40 19.72 15.28
CA ILE A 70 -10.02 19.21 15.22
C ILE A 70 -9.70 18.69 13.81
N LEU A 71 -10.61 17.96 13.16
CA LEU A 71 -10.38 17.48 11.79
C LEU A 71 -10.20 18.61 10.76
N THR A 72 -10.80 19.80 10.97
CA THR A 72 -10.58 20.95 10.07
C THR A 72 -9.10 21.33 9.95
N LEU A 73 -8.27 21.02 10.97
CA LEU A 73 -6.83 21.29 10.97
C LEU A 73 -6.08 20.58 9.84
N SER A 74 -6.59 19.44 9.38
CA SER A 74 -5.99 18.68 8.27
C SER A 74 -6.09 19.41 6.92
N ILE A 75 -7.03 20.36 6.78
CA ILE A 75 -7.30 21.09 5.54
C ILE A 75 -6.28 22.22 5.33
N PHE A 76 -5.88 22.90 6.41
CA PHE A 76 -5.00 24.06 6.35
C PHE A 76 -3.52 23.71 6.17
N SER A 77 -3.18 22.42 6.15
CA SER A 77 -1.82 21.94 5.86
C SER A 77 -1.89 20.55 5.24
N PRO A 78 -2.35 20.44 3.98
CA PRO A 78 -2.47 19.15 3.33
C PRO A 78 -1.09 18.52 3.18
N HIS A 79 -0.91 17.34 3.75
CA HIS A 79 0.29 16.53 3.49
C HIS A 79 0.05 15.77 2.18
N PRO A 80 0.79 16.03 1.09
CA PRO A 80 0.58 15.30 -0.15
C PRO A 80 1.03 13.84 0.04
N SER A 81 0.09 12.91 -0.04
CA SER A 81 0.34 11.47 -0.18
C SER A 81 0.27 11.11 -1.67
N PRO A 82 1.29 10.42 -2.24
CA PRO A 82 1.26 10.02 -3.65
C PRO A 82 0.29 8.85 -3.91
N GLU A 83 -0.21 8.18 -2.86
CA GLU A 83 -1.13 7.05 -3.00
C GLU A 83 -2.43 7.46 -3.72
N LYS A 84 -2.71 6.81 -4.86
CA LYS A 84 -3.88 7.10 -5.71
C LYS A 84 -3.91 8.56 -6.20
N ALA A 85 -2.74 9.20 -6.37
CA ALA A 85 -2.64 10.57 -6.89
C ALA A 85 -3.31 10.76 -8.27
N ILE A 86 -3.41 9.68 -9.07
CA ILE A 86 -4.07 9.67 -10.38
C ILE A 86 -5.61 9.67 -10.25
N VAL A 87 -6.15 9.06 -9.19
CA VAL A 87 -7.60 8.85 -9.01
C VAL A 87 -8.25 9.97 -8.17
N ALA A 88 -7.49 10.63 -7.29
CA ALA A 88 -8.02 11.66 -6.39
C ALA A 88 -8.20 13.03 -7.09
N LYS A 89 -9.44 13.34 -7.51
CA LYS A 89 -9.80 14.62 -8.17
C LYS A 89 -9.78 15.83 -7.23
N GLU A 90 -10.03 15.63 -5.94
CA GLU A 90 -10.05 16.68 -4.92
C GLU A 90 -9.12 16.31 -3.77
N ARG A 91 -8.03 17.09 -3.60
CA ARG A 91 -7.01 16.85 -2.58
C ARG A 91 -7.32 17.54 -1.25
N SER A 92 -8.02 18.67 -1.32
CA SER A 92 -8.63 19.30 -0.16
C SER A 92 -9.58 18.27 0.47
N TYR A 93 -9.54 18.10 1.79
CA TYR A 93 -10.35 17.11 2.54
C TYR A 93 -9.96 15.63 2.42
N MET A 94 -8.90 15.23 1.72
CA MET A 94 -8.54 13.80 1.64
C MET A 94 -8.42 13.13 3.01
N GLU A 95 -7.70 13.75 3.96
CA GLU A 95 -7.55 13.18 5.31
C GLU A 95 -8.84 13.27 6.13
N VAL A 96 -9.70 14.26 5.89
CA VAL A 96 -11.04 14.32 6.51
C VAL A 96 -11.88 13.13 6.06
N LYS A 97 -11.95 12.87 4.74
CA LYS A 97 -12.72 11.75 4.18
C LYS A 97 -12.19 10.40 4.69
N ARG A 98 -10.85 10.24 4.76
CA ARG A 98 -10.21 9.07 5.39
C ARG A 98 -10.59 8.94 6.87
N ALA A 99 -10.49 10.01 7.64
CA ALA A 99 -10.82 10.00 9.07
C ALA A 99 -12.28 9.57 9.31
N LEU A 100 -13.23 10.22 8.63
CA LEU A 100 -14.66 9.90 8.74
C LEU A 100 -14.94 8.44 8.37
N SER A 101 -14.33 7.95 7.28
CA SER A 101 -14.42 6.53 6.89
C SER A 101 -13.88 5.59 7.98
N ARG A 102 -12.73 5.91 8.60
CA ARG A 102 -12.19 5.14 9.74
C ARG A 102 -13.17 5.07 10.91
N PHE A 103 -13.77 6.20 11.31
CA PHE A 103 -14.74 6.25 12.40
C PHE A 103 -15.99 5.43 12.07
N TYR A 104 -16.52 5.58 10.86
CA TYR A 104 -17.66 4.81 10.38
C TYR A 104 -17.38 3.30 10.37
N CYS A 105 -16.19 2.88 9.90
CA CYS A 105 -15.78 1.48 9.93
C CYS A 105 -15.69 0.92 11.35
N VAL A 106 -15.16 1.68 12.32
CA VAL A 106 -15.13 1.28 13.73
C VAL A 106 -16.55 1.05 14.24
N GLU A 107 -17.46 1.97 13.96
CA GLU A 107 -18.85 1.85 14.40
C GLU A 107 -19.52 0.60 13.81
N GLN A 108 -19.37 0.33 12.52
CA GLN A 108 -19.94 -0.88 11.92
C GLN A 108 -19.34 -2.14 12.58
N LEU A 109 -18.04 -2.17 12.83
CA LEU A 109 -17.38 -3.30 13.51
C LEU A 109 -17.86 -3.51 14.97
N GLN A 110 -18.46 -2.51 15.61
CA GLN A 110 -19.07 -2.67 16.94
C GLN A 110 -20.51 -3.23 16.89
N ARG A 111 -21.13 -3.33 15.71
CA ARG A 111 -22.55 -3.72 15.53
C ARG A 111 -22.77 -5.21 15.25
N ASP A 112 -21.73 -6.02 15.37
CA ASP A 112 -21.78 -7.44 15.02
C ASP A 112 -22.32 -7.65 13.60
N GLU A 113 -23.13 -8.68 13.39
CA GLU A 113 -23.77 -8.99 12.12
C GLU A 113 -24.51 -7.78 11.50
N ALA A 114 -25.10 -6.89 12.31
CA ALA A 114 -25.86 -5.75 11.81
C ALA A 114 -25.00 -4.72 11.06
N GLY A 115 -23.69 -4.65 11.35
CA GLY A 115 -22.77 -3.75 10.66
C GLY A 115 -22.25 -4.29 9.32
N PHE A 116 -22.46 -5.58 9.02
CA PHE A 116 -21.82 -6.23 7.86
C PHE A 116 -22.15 -5.55 6.53
N ALA A 117 -23.44 -5.34 6.26
CA ALA A 117 -23.91 -4.82 4.98
C ALA A 117 -23.30 -3.45 4.66
N GLU A 118 -23.26 -2.56 5.66
CA GLU A 118 -22.67 -1.22 5.56
C GLU A 118 -21.14 -1.25 5.49
N PHE A 119 -20.50 -2.15 6.23
CA PHE A 119 -19.04 -2.28 6.25
C PHE A 119 -18.47 -2.67 4.88
N VAL A 120 -19.15 -3.58 4.17
CA VAL A 120 -18.70 -4.09 2.86
C VAL A 120 -19.39 -3.42 1.67
N ALA A 121 -20.26 -2.42 1.91
CA ALA A 121 -21.10 -1.81 0.87
C ALA A 121 -20.32 -1.28 -0.35
N CYS A 122 -19.14 -0.70 -0.12
CA CYS A 122 -18.27 -0.19 -1.18
C CYS A 122 -17.32 -1.24 -1.78
N GLN A 123 -17.30 -2.46 -1.25
CA GLN A 123 -16.41 -3.52 -1.73
C GLN A 123 -17.01 -4.25 -2.93
N GLN A 124 -16.15 -4.60 -3.88
CA GLN A 124 -16.57 -5.29 -5.10
C GLN A 124 -16.57 -6.80 -4.88
N GLN A 125 -17.75 -7.36 -4.61
CA GLN A 125 -17.93 -8.78 -4.25
C GLN A 125 -17.54 -9.74 -5.40
N ASP A 126 -17.83 -9.35 -6.65
CA ASP A 126 -17.59 -10.19 -7.85
C ASP A 126 -16.13 -10.14 -8.36
N LYS A 127 -15.21 -9.41 -7.71
CA LYS A 127 -13.83 -9.28 -8.21
C LYS A 127 -12.94 -10.43 -7.80
N LYS A 128 -12.39 -11.14 -8.79
CA LYS A 128 -11.48 -12.28 -8.59
C LYS A 128 -10.26 -11.98 -7.72
N TYR A 129 -9.56 -10.87 -7.97
CA TYR A 129 -8.27 -10.58 -7.30
C TYR A 129 -8.37 -9.69 -6.06
N ILE A 130 -9.52 -9.07 -5.84
CA ILE A 130 -9.81 -8.21 -4.67
C ILE A 130 -11.26 -8.40 -4.19
N PRO A 131 -11.68 -9.64 -3.92
CA PRO A 131 -13.06 -9.92 -3.53
C PRO A 131 -13.36 -9.26 -2.20
N GLY A 132 -14.59 -8.74 -2.06
CA GLY A 132 -15.07 -8.23 -0.79
C GLY A 132 -15.00 -9.27 0.33
N LEU A 133 -14.93 -8.81 1.58
CA LEU A 133 -15.06 -9.66 2.75
C LEU A 133 -16.40 -10.38 2.72
N ASN A 134 -16.38 -11.66 3.05
CA ASN A 134 -17.62 -12.37 3.36
C ASN A 134 -17.99 -12.13 4.84
N LYS A 135 -19.19 -12.61 5.20
CA LYS A 135 -19.74 -12.42 6.54
C LYS A 135 -18.88 -13.09 7.64
N GLU A 136 -18.27 -14.23 7.37
CA GLU A 136 -17.45 -14.96 8.34
C GLU A 136 -16.22 -14.15 8.74
N GLU A 137 -15.42 -13.69 7.78
CA GLU A 137 -14.22 -12.89 8.12
C GLU A 137 -14.58 -11.53 8.71
N TYR A 138 -15.68 -10.90 8.26
CA TYR A 138 -16.17 -9.70 8.91
C TYR A 138 -16.52 -9.95 10.39
N LEU A 139 -17.22 -11.04 10.71
CA LEU A 139 -17.57 -11.38 12.10
C LEU A 139 -16.32 -11.69 12.94
N GLU A 140 -15.28 -12.30 12.37
CA GLU A 140 -14.00 -12.47 13.08
C GLU A 140 -13.37 -11.13 13.46
N ILE A 141 -13.38 -10.15 12.55
CA ILE A 141 -12.88 -8.80 12.83
C ILE A 141 -13.77 -8.13 13.87
N SER A 142 -15.09 -8.14 13.67
CA SER A 142 -16.07 -7.47 14.54
C SER A 142 -15.99 -7.97 15.98
N LYS A 143 -15.80 -9.27 16.20
CA LYS A 143 -15.60 -9.85 17.54
C LYS A 143 -14.41 -9.23 18.29
N LYS A 144 -13.31 -8.90 17.59
CA LYS A 144 -12.15 -8.23 18.21
C LYS A 144 -12.49 -6.83 18.72
N PHE A 145 -13.40 -6.11 18.05
CA PHE A 145 -13.85 -4.77 18.45
C PHE A 145 -14.90 -4.83 19.56
N GLN A 146 -15.88 -5.74 19.47
CA GLN A 146 -16.91 -5.92 20.49
C GLN A 146 -16.36 -6.41 21.84
N ALA A 147 -15.27 -7.18 21.82
CA ALA A 147 -14.63 -7.66 23.03
C ALA A 147 -13.93 -6.55 23.84
N LYS A 148 -13.85 -5.32 23.31
CA LYS A 148 -13.17 -4.21 23.99
C LYS A 148 -14.15 -3.35 24.77
N ASP A 149 -13.70 -2.93 25.95
CA ASP A 149 -14.46 -2.00 26.78
C ASP A 149 -14.55 -0.59 26.17
N ARG A 150 -15.42 0.24 26.75
CA ARG A 150 -15.66 1.59 26.29
C ARG A 150 -14.38 2.45 26.29
N LEU A 151 -13.56 2.34 27.34
CA LEU A 151 -12.32 3.11 27.46
C LEU A 151 -11.35 2.80 26.32
N THR A 152 -11.22 1.54 25.94
CA THR A 152 -10.38 1.09 24.83
C THR A 152 -10.89 1.64 23.51
N ILE A 153 -12.20 1.59 23.27
CA ILE A 153 -12.81 2.14 22.04
C ILE A 153 -12.65 3.66 21.96
N ASP A 154 -12.86 4.38 23.05
CA ASP A 154 -12.68 5.83 23.08
C ASP A 154 -11.19 6.21 22.90
N THR A 155 -10.27 5.40 23.44
CA THR A 155 -8.82 5.57 23.18
C THR A 155 -8.46 5.32 21.72
N LEU A 156 -9.10 4.33 21.08
CA LEU A 156 -8.93 4.04 19.65
C LEU A 156 -9.45 5.19 18.78
N LYS A 157 -10.58 5.81 19.16
CA LYS A 157 -11.11 7.01 18.51
C LYS A 157 -10.14 8.19 18.62
N LEU A 158 -9.60 8.43 19.81
CA LEU A 158 -8.57 9.47 20.03
C LEU A 158 -7.32 9.22 19.17
N ALA A 159 -6.80 8.00 19.14
CA ALA A 159 -5.66 7.63 18.31
C ALA A 159 -5.95 7.86 16.80
N THR A 160 -7.15 7.51 16.35
CA THR A 160 -7.62 7.72 14.97
C THR A 160 -7.69 9.21 14.62
N LEU A 161 -8.18 10.05 15.54
CA LEU A 161 -8.24 11.49 15.37
C LEU A 161 -6.83 12.09 15.23
N ILE A 162 -5.91 11.75 16.15
CA ILE A 162 -4.51 12.21 16.12
C ILE A 162 -3.83 11.83 14.80
N SER A 163 -4.04 10.60 14.34
CA SER A 163 -3.48 10.08 13.07
C SER A 163 -3.99 10.79 11.82
N SER A 164 -5.09 11.54 11.95
CA SER A 164 -5.67 12.33 10.87
C SER A 164 -5.16 13.79 10.86
N VAL A 165 -4.52 14.23 11.94
CA VAL A 165 -3.93 15.59 12.07
C VAL A 165 -2.47 15.58 12.59
N PRO A 166 -1.63 14.56 12.30
CA PRO A 166 -0.37 14.36 13.02
C PRO A 166 0.59 15.54 12.80
N LEU A 167 0.61 16.09 11.59
CA LEU A 167 1.49 17.18 11.19
C LEU A 167 0.69 18.42 10.75
N SER A 168 -0.46 18.67 11.38
CA SER A 168 -1.23 19.90 11.14
C SER A 168 -0.40 21.16 11.44
N ALA A 169 -0.80 22.31 10.87
CA ALA A 169 -0.11 23.59 11.10
C ALA A 169 0.11 23.88 12.59
N GLU A 170 -0.90 23.61 13.41
CA GLU A 170 -0.84 23.86 14.85
C GLU A 170 0.02 22.82 15.58
N ALA A 171 -0.05 21.55 15.20
CA ALA A 171 0.86 20.52 15.74
C ALA A 171 2.32 20.85 15.45
N LYS A 172 2.65 21.28 14.22
CA LYS A 172 3.99 21.75 13.84
C LYS A 172 4.43 22.98 14.64
N LYS A 173 3.56 23.98 14.78
CA LYS A 173 3.83 25.19 15.57
C LYS A 173 4.12 24.87 17.04
N ARG A 174 3.42 23.88 17.62
CA ARG A 174 3.69 23.41 19.00
C ARG A 174 4.98 22.61 19.07
N ALA A 175 5.24 21.76 18.09
CA ALA A 175 6.50 21.01 17.97
C ALA A 175 7.71 21.94 17.82
N ASP A 176 7.61 22.99 17.01
CA ASP A 176 8.65 24.02 16.82
C ASP A 176 9.03 24.70 18.15
N LYS A 177 8.06 24.89 19.05
CA LYS A 177 8.30 25.48 20.38
C LYS A 177 8.99 24.51 21.34
N ILE A 178 8.72 23.22 21.22
CA ILE A 178 9.19 22.18 22.14
C ILE A 178 10.55 21.65 21.71
N PHE A 179 10.67 21.26 20.43
CA PHE A 179 11.86 20.63 19.88
C PHE A 179 12.81 21.63 19.18
N GLY A 180 12.34 22.84 18.89
CA GLY A 180 13.02 23.79 18.02
C GLY A 180 12.52 23.72 16.58
N LYS A 181 12.64 24.83 15.84
CA LYS A 181 12.05 24.98 14.52
C LYS A 181 12.53 23.90 13.54
N GLY A 182 11.60 23.06 13.05
CA GLY A 182 11.90 21.97 12.12
C GLY A 182 12.78 20.85 12.69
N ASN A 183 13.02 20.82 14.00
CA ASN A 183 13.89 19.83 14.65
C ASN A 183 13.09 18.59 15.12
N TYR A 184 12.30 18.02 14.23
CA TYR A 184 11.49 16.83 14.49
C TYR A 184 11.21 16.06 13.19
N VAL A 185 10.83 14.79 13.32
CA VAL A 185 10.53 13.92 12.18
C VAL A 185 9.27 14.41 11.47
N VAL A 186 9.32 14.56 10.14
CA VAL A 186 8.21 15.05 9.30
C VAL A 186 7.41 13.93 8.62
N ASP A 187 7.59 12.69 9.05
CA ASP A 187 6.75 11.56 8.67
C ASP A 187 5.48 11.51 9.54
N SER A 188 4.32 11.34 8.90
CA SER A 188 3.01 11.43 9.56
C SER A 188 2.72 10.34 10.58
N VAL A 189 3.48 9.25 10.60
CA VAL A 189 3.30 8.14 11.55
C VAL A 189 4.44 8.12 12.59
N GLU A 190 5.68 8.38 12.18
CA GLU A 190 6.81 8.47 13.12
C GLU A 190 6.75 9.73 14.01
N PHE A 191 6.14 10.82 13.53
CA PHE A 191 5.98 12.01 14.35
C PHE A 191 5.11 11.74 15.59
N PRO A 192 3.89 11.19 15.48
CA PRO A 192 3.16 10.68 16.64
C PRO A 192 3.97 9.71 17.49
N ALA A 193 4.70 8.76 16.91
CA ALA A 193 5.52 7.83 17.70
C ALA A 193 6.52 8.56 18.60
N LYS A 194 7.22 9.56 18.05
CA LYS A 194 8.16 10.39 18.81
C LYS A 194 7.49 11.19 19.91
N VAL A 195 6.33 11.76 19.61
CA VAL A 195 5.57 12.60 20.54
C VAL A 195 5.00 11.78 21.69
N PHE A 196 4.60 10.52 21.45
CA PHE A 196 3.98 9.66 22.45
C PHE A 196 4.99 8.90 23.33
N GLU A 197 6.30 9.00 23.09
CA GLU A 197 7.32 8.51 24.04
C GLU A 197 7.11 9.11 25.45
N ASP A 198 6.73 10.39 25.50
CA ASP A 198 6.34 11.12 26.71
C ASP A 198 4.92 11.70 26.55
N ILE A 199 4.00 11.23 27.37
CA ILE A 199 2.60 11.66 27.34
C ILE A 199 2.45 13.16 27.61
N ASN A 200 3.38 13.79 28.34
CA ASN A 200 3.34 15.23 28.58
C ASN A 200 3.68 16.03 27.33
N LEU A 201 4.54 15.50 26.44
CA LEU A 201 4.79 16.10 25.12
C LEU A 201 3.54 15.95 24.25
N ALA A 202 2.92 14.77 24.26
CA ALA A 202 1.67 14.54 23.54
C ALA A 202 0.54 15.48 23.97
N ARG A 203 0.36 15.73 25.28
CA ARG A 203 -0.61 16.70 25.80
C ARG A 203 -0.36 18.12 25.30
N GLN A 204 0.91 18.53 25.21
CA GLN A 204 1.27 19.86 24.73
C GLN A 204 1.09 20.03 23.22
N ILE A 205 1.33 18.99 22.43
CA ILE A 205 1.23 19.04 20.96
C ILE A 205 -0.22 18.80 20.50
N TYR A 206 -0.94 17.89 21.18
CA TYR A 206 -2.30 17.47 20.89
C TYR A 206 -3.20 17.67 22.13
N PRO A 207 -3.75 18.88 22.37
CA PRO A 207 -4.56 19.20 23.54
C PRO A 207 -5.78 18.30 23.74
N GLN A 208 -6.30 17.68 22.69
CA GLN A 208 -7.35 16.68 22.82
C GLN A 208 -6.92 15.47 23.67
N VAL A 209 -5.62 15.15 23.74
CA VAL A 209 -5.06 14.16 24.67
C VAL A 209 -5.20 14.65 26.10
N ASP A 210 -4.88 15.93 26.35
CA ASP A 210 -5.01 16.53 27.67
C ASP A 210 -6.47 16.53 28.14
N VAL A 211 -7.37 17.02 27.28
CA VAL A 211 -8.82 16.99 27.51
C VAL A 211 -9.27 15.57 27.82
N PHE A 212 -8.93 14.59 26.97
CA PHE A 212 -9.35 13.20 27.18
C PHE A 212 -8.86 12.62 28.51
N LEU A 213 -7.58 12.81 28.85
CA LEU A 213 -7.00 12.29 30.09
C LEU A 213 -7.58 12.96 31.34
N ASN A 214 -7.91 14.25 31.28
CA ASN A 214 -8.48 15.00 32.40
C ASN A 214 -9.95 14.59 32.69
N HIS A 215 -10.67 14.01 31.72
CA HIS A 215 -12.00 13.46 31.93
C HIS A 215 -12.00 12.06 32.57
N LEU A 216 -10.83 11.43 32.73
CA LEU A 216 -10.71 10.11 33.36
C LEU A 216 -10.66 10.26 34.88
N GLU A 217 -11.52 9.54 35.59
CA GLU A 217 -11.71 9.65 37.03
C GLU A 217 -10.50 9.13 37.83
N THR A 218 -9.87 8.05 37.34
CA THR A 218 -8.84 7.32 38.10
C THR A 218 -7.47 7.37 37.44
N GLU A 219 -6.43 7.28 38.27
CA GLU A 219 -5.05 7.19 37.79
C GLU A 219 -4.80 5.92 36.98
N ALA A 220 -5.42 4.80 37.37
CA ALA A 220 -5.33 3.55 36.63
C ALA A 220 -5.87 3.68 35.19
N GLN A 221 -6.99 4.39 34.99
CA GLN A 221 -7.50 4.68 33.64
C GLN A 221 -6.51 5.53 32.84
N ARG A 222 -5.95 6.60 33.43
CA ARG A 222 -4.97 7.47 32.75
C ARG A 222 -3.70 6.70 32.35
N GLN A 223 -3.20 5.83 33.22
CA GLN A 223 -2.03 4.99 32.93
C GLN A 223 -2.32 3.99 31.81
N ARG A 224 -3.48 3.33 31.86
CA ARG A 224 -3.90 2.39 30.81
C ARG A 224 -4.05 3.09 29.45
N VAL A 225 -4.74 4.22 29.39
CA VAL A 225 -4.87 5.02 28.15
C VAL A 225 -3.50 5.45 27.61
N THR A 226 -2.60 5.90 28.49
CA THR A 226 -1.23 6.26 28.11
C THR A 226 -0.49 5.08 27.47
N LYS A 227 -0.58 3.89 28.07
CA LYS A 227 -0.01 2.65 27.54
C LYS A 227 -0.60 2.29 26.17
N LEU A 228 -1.93 2.36 26.02
CA LEU A 228 -2.60 2.06 24.76
C LEU A 228 -2.19 3.04 23.65
N LEU A 229 -2.15 4.35 23.92
CA LEU A 229 -1.70 5.36 22.97
C LEU A 229 -0.24 5.14 22.56
N LYS A 230 0.65 4.83 23.51
CA LYS A 230 2.03 4.40 23.21
C LYS A 230 2.10 3.16 22.33
N SER A 231 1.17 2.22 22.53
CA SER A 231 1.09 1.01 21.71
C SER A 231 0.59 1.28 20.30
N ALA A 232 -0.32 2.24 20.08
CA ALA A 232 -0.74 2.63 18.73
C ALA A 232 0.40 3.31 17.94
N PHE A 233 1.20 4.12 18.62
CA PHE A 233 2.28 4.92 18.02
C PHE A 233 3.67 4.35 18.33
N LEU A 234 3.89 3.09 17.96
CA LEU A 234 5.21 2.45 18.11
C LEU A 234 6.15 2.83 16.97
N HIS A 235 7.37 3.24 17.32
CA HIS A 235 8.43 3.58 16.39
C HIS A 235 8.74 2.45 15.40
N HIS A 236 8.83 2.77 14.11
CA HIS A 236 9.20 1.83 13.05
C HIS A 236 8.31 0.59 12.94
N CYS A 237 7.17 0.57 13.64
CA CYS A 237 6.22 -0.54 13.70
C CYS A 237 4.96 -0.22 12.91
N HIS A 238 5.14 0.22 11.66
CA HIS A 238 4.00 0.55 10.82
C HIS A 238 3.43 -0.72 10.19
N TYR A 239 2.31 -1.20 10.73
CA TYR A 239 1.69 -2.47 10.33
C TYR A 239 1.48 -2.56 8.81
N ARG A 240 1.01 -1.48 8.18
CA ARG A 240 0.80 -1.46 6.72
C ARG A 240 2.11 -1.64 5.93
N HIS A 241 3.20 -1.04 6.38
CA HIS A 241 4.51 -1.19 5.73
C HIS A 241 5.06 -2.62 5.98
N MET A 242 4.80 -3.20 7.16
CA MET A 242 5.10 -4.62 7.43
C MET A 242 4.34 -5.56 6.50
N LEU A 243 3.05 -5.32 6.23
CA LEU A 243 2.26 -6.09 5.26
C LEU A 243 2.87 -6.09 3.86
N TYR A 244 3.43 -4.94 3.44
CA TYR A 244 4.07 -4.79 2.14
C TYR A 244 5.56 -5.10 2.18
N THR A 245 6.08 -5.48 3.34
CA THR A 245 7.48 -5.79 3.60
C THR A 245 8.46 -4.67 3.23
N GLU A 246 8.01 -3.41 3.13
CA GLU A 246 8.77 -2.27 2.57
C GLU A 246 10.16 -2.09 3.19
N GLY A 247 10.26 -2.13 4.52
CA GLY A 247 11.51 -1.98 5.28
C GLY A 247 12.25 -3.29 5.57
N SER A 248 11.89 -4.40 4.91
CA SER A 248 12.49 -5.71 5.12
C SER A 248 12.50 -6.12 6.60
N LYS A 249 13.57 -6.77 7.08
CA LYS A 249 13.69 -7.30 8.45
C LYS A 249 13.67 -6.17 9.51
N ASN A 250 14.17 -4.98 9.19
CA ASN A 250 14.34 -3.88 10.14
C ASN A 250 13.01 -3.39 10.72
N MET A 251 11.89 -3.60 10.03
CA MET A 251 10.56 -3.25 10.55
C MET A 251 10.17 -4.07 11.79
N PHE A 252 10.76 -5.25 11.98
CA PHE A 252 10.46 -6.10 13.14
C PHE A 252 11.32 -5.79 14.37
N THR A 253 12.43 -5.05 14.21
CA THR A 253 13.40 -4.81 15.29
C THR A 253 12.78 -4.12 16.49
N THR A 254 12.08 -3.00 16.28
CA THR A 254 11.44 -2.29 17.39
C THR A 254 10.34 -3.14 18.01
N PHE A 255 9.54 -3.84 17.22
CA PHE A 255 8.48 -4.71 17.73
C PHE A 255 9.03 -5.76 18.71
N ILE A 256 10.07 -6.51 18.29
CA ILE A 256 10.73 -7.51 19.13
C ILE A 256 11.30 -6.86 20.40
N LYS A 257 11.98 -5.72 20.26
CA LYS A 257 12.59 -4.99 21.39
C LYS A 257 11.54 -4.57 22.42
N GLU A 258 10.40 -4.04 21.99
CA GLU A 258 9.35 -3.55 22.88
C GLU A 258 8.62 -4.70 23.59
N VAL A 259 8.39 -5.84 22.90
CA VAL A 259 7.84 -7.05 23.53
C VAL A 259 8.81 -7.61 24.56
N LYS A 260 10.09 -7.81 24.21
CA LYS A 260 11.12 -8.35 25.12
C LYS A 260 11.37 -7.44 26.32
N ALA A 261 11.20 -6.12 26.15
CA ALA A 261 11.32 -5.17 27.24
C ALA A 261 10.06 -5.05 28.12
N GLY A 262 8.99 -5.81 27.82
CA GLY A 262 7.70 -5.75 28.52
C GLY A 262 6.94 -4.44 28.33
N ARG A 263 7.36 -3.60 27.37
CA ARG A 263 6.70 -2.31 27.06
C ARG A 263 5.54 -2.47 26.09
N LEU A 264 5.55 -3.53 25.28
CA LEU A 264 4.42 -3.99 24.48
C LEU A 264 3.95 -5.36 24.97
N ASP A 265 2.92 -5.39 25.80
CA ASP A 265 2.27 -6.64 26.24
C ASP A 265 1.11 -7.03 25.31
N LYS A 266 0.43 -8.14 25.63
CA LYS A 266 -0.66 -8.66 24.78
C LYS A 266 -1.82 -7.68 24.62
N GLU A 267 -2.16 -6.93 25.67
CA GLU A 267 -3.20 -5.89 25.57
C GLU A 267 -2.77 -4.75 24.64
N GLY A 268 -1.54 -4.26 24.78
CA GLY A 268 -0.98 -3.25 23.90
C GLY A 268 -0.90 -3.71 22.45
N TYR A 269 -0.49 -4.97 22.22
CA TYR A 269 -0.47 -5.58 20.89
C TYR A 269 -1.87 -5.68 20.27
N ASP A 270 -2.86 -6.17 21.02
CA ASP A 270 -4.24 -6.23 20.55
C ASP A 270 -4.76 -4.85 20.17
N PHE A 271 -4.45 -3.83 20.96
CA PHE A 271 -4.82 -2.44 20.66
C PHE A 271 -4.10 -1.92 19.40
N TRP A 272 -2.81 -2.21 19.24
CA TRP A 272 -2.05 -1.86 18.04
C TRP A 272 -2.66 -2.51 16.80
N VAL A 273 -3.09 -3.78 16.87
CA VAL A 273 -3.80 -4.46 15.77
C VAL A 273 -5.13 -3.78 15.46
N LEU A 274 -5.92 -3.40 16.47
CA LEU A 274 -7.19 -2.67 16.25
C LEU A 274 -6.95 -1.31 15.59
N TYR A 275 -5.99 -0.54 16.09
CA TYR A 275 -5.58 0.75 15.52
C TYR A 275 -5.20 0.64 14.04
N TRP A 276 -4.41 -0.36 13.68
CA TRP A 276 -4.01 -0.57 12.29
C TRP A 276 -5.14 -1.13 11.43
N THR A 277 -6.01 -1.97 11.98
CA THR A 277 -7.23 -2.44 11.29
C THR A 277 -8.13 -1.27 10.93
N THR A 278 -8.37 -0.35 11.87
CA THR A 278 -9.11 0.91 11.63
C THR A 278 -8.44 1.73 10.53
N ASN A 279 -7.12 1.92 10.60
CA ASN A 279 -6.38 2.68 9.60
C ASN A 279 -6.46 2.07 8.18
N ILE A 280 -6.38 0.74 8.08
CA ILE A 280 -6.46 0.01 6.81
C ILE A 280 -7.88 0.05 6.26
N ALA A 281 -8.91 -0.11 7.10
CA ALA A 281 -10.31 -0.07 6.67
C ALA A 281 -10.67 1.27 6.01
N GLY A 282 -10.32 2.40 6.65
CA GLY A 282 -10.58 3.74 6.12
C GLY A 282 -9.47 4.34 5.23
N PHE A 283 -8.46 3.55 4.83
CA PHE A 283 -7.28 4.05 4.10
C PHE A 283 -7.63 4.74 2.78
N GLN A 284 -8.69 4.27 2.10
CA GLN A 284 -9.15 4.80 0.83
C GLN A 284 -10.51 5.52 0.95
N GLY A 285 -10.83 6.04 2.14
CA GLY A 285 -12.07 6.79 2.38
C GLY A 285 -12.26 8.04 1.49
N GLN A 286 -11.18 8.60 0.94
CA GLN A 286 -11.24 9.68 -0.04
C GLN A 286 -11.70 9.23 -1.44
N VAL A 287 -11.61 7.93 -1.73
CA VAL A 287 -12.12 7.33 -2.98
C VAL A 287 -13.55 6.84 -2.75
N GLU A 288 -13.74 6.02 -1.71
CA GLU A 288 -15.05 5.50 -1.30
C GLU A 288 -15.21 5.64 0.22
N PRO A 289 -16.00 6.62 0.70
CA PRO A 289 -16.07 6.94 2.13
C PRO A 289 -16.92 5.94 2.93
N LYS A 290 -17.93 5.31 2.32
CA LYS A 290 -18.90 4.44 2.99
C LYS A 290 -18.40 2.99 3.05
N GLY A 291 -17.83 2.61 4.19
CA GLY A 291 -17.35 1.25 4.44
C GLY A 291 -15.88 1.05 4.10
N ALA A 292 -15.41 -0.18 4.23
CA ALA A 292 -14.00 -0.52 4.22
C ALA A 292 -13.49 -0.87 2.82
N TYR A 293 -13.40 0.10 1.91
CA TYR A 293 -13.05 -0.15 0.50
C TYR A 293 -11.76 -0.98 0.32
N TYR A 294 -10.77 -0.74 1.18
CA TYR A 294 -9.45 -1.34 1.08
C TYR A 294 -9.28 -2.66 1.84
N LEU A 295 -10.02 -2.85 2.94
CA LEU A 295 -9.96 -4.06 3.76
C LEU A 295 -10.83 -5.16 3.13
N THR A 296 -10.38 -5.69 2.01
CA THR A 296 -11.00 -6.80 1.29
C THR A 296 -10.58 -8.16 1.90
N LEU A 297 -11.16 -9.26 1.39
CA LEU A 297 -10.87 -10.61 1.87
C LEU A 297 -9.38 -10.93 1.89
N TYR A 298 -8.67 -10.64 0.80
CA TYR A 298 -7.26 -10.96 0.73
C TYR A 298 -6.39 -10.02 1.55
N THR A 299 -6.75 -8.74 1.68
CA THR A 299 -6.11 -7.84 2.63
C THR A 299 -6.21 -8.42 4.05
N TYR A 300 -7.41 -8.84 4.48
CA TYR A 300 -7.60 -9.47 5.78
C TYR A 300 -6.79 -10.75 5.95
N LYS A 301 -6.79 -11.66 4.96
CA LYS A 301 -5.97 -12.89 5.03
C LYS A 301 -4.48 -12.59 5.19
N THR A 302 -3.96 -11.54 4.55
CA THR A 302 -2.57 -11.11 4.75
C THR A 302 -2.30 -10.50 6.12
N MET A 303 -3.28 -9.77 6.68
CA MET A 303 -3.22 -9.30 8.07
C MET A 303 -3.13 -10.47 9.04
N ARG A 304 -4.00 -11.47 8.90
CA ARG A 304 -3.97 -12.68 9.74
C ARG A 304 -2.67 -13.46 9.60
N ALA A 305 -2.12 -13.54 8.38
CA ALA A 305 -0.82 -14.16 8.16
C ALA A 305 0.31 -13.40 8.89
N LEU A 306 0.31 -12.07 8.86
CA LEU A 306 1.29 -11.24 9.56
C LEU A 306 1.12 -11.36 11.08
N GLU A 307 -0.11 -11.22 11.58
CA GLU A 307 -0.44 -11.40 13.00
C GLU A 307 0.08 -12.74 13.53
N SER A 308 -0.19 -13.84 12.81
CA SER A 308 0.25 -15.18 13.24
C SER A 308 1.77 -15.32 13.37
N VAL A 309 2.53 -14.51 12.62
CA VAL A 309 4.00 -14.50 12.71
C VAL A 309 4.44 -13.63 13.87
N LEU A 310 3.85 -12.44 14.03
CA LEU A 310 4.15 -11.53 15.14
C LEU A 310 3.82 -12.12 16.51
N GLU A 311 2.78 -12.95 16.60
CA GLU A 311 2.39 -13.61 17.84
C GLU A 311 3.47 -14.54 18.40
N SER A 312 4.33 -15.12 17.55
CA SER A 312 5.44 -15.98 17.99
C SER A 312 6.43 -15.29 18.93
N VAL A 313 6.55 -13.95 18.84
CA VAL A 313 7.45 -13.16 19.70
C VAL A 313 7.03 -13.17 21.17
N PHE A 314 5.74 -13.40 21.45
CA PHE A 314 5.22 -13.50 22.81
C PHE A 314 5.44 -14.89 23.44
N GLU A 315 5.78 -15.89 22.62
CA GLU A 315 5.90 -17.29 23.03
C GLU A 315 7.36 -17.77 23.05
N ASP A 316 8.22 -17.17 22.21
CA ASP A 316 9.62 -17.57 22.06
C ASP A 316 10.57 -16.35 22.01
N GLU A 317 11.41 -16.23 23.04
CA GLU A 317 12.40 -15.16 23.18
C GLU A 317 13.56 -15.25 22.17
N THR A 318 13.72 -16.37 21.48
CA THR A 318 14.81 -16.59 20.52
C THR A 318 14.49 -16.09 19.11
N VAL A 319 13.23 -15.76 18.84
CA VAL A 319 12.77 -15.24 17.54
C VAL A 319 13.56 -13.99 17.14
N THR A 320 14.07 -14.01 15.90
CA THR A 320 14.78 -12.89 15.27
C THR A 320 13.94 -12.21 14.18
N GLU A 321 14.35 -11.01 13.76
CA GLU A 321 13.72 -10.29 12.66
C GLU A 321 13.75 -11.06 11.34
N LYS A 322 14.82 -11.83 11.12
CA LYS A 322 14.98 -12.67 9.93
C LYS A 322 13.96 -13.80 9.94
N ASP A 323 13.70 -14.39 11.12
CA ASP A 323 12.74 -15.48 11.27
C ASP A 323 11.33 -14.99 10.99
N LEU A 324 10.95 -13.83 11.55
CA LEU A 324 9.65 -13.20 11.29
C LEU A 324 9.47 -12.85 9.81
N LEU A 325 10.44 -12.15 9.20
CA LEU A 325 10.34 -11.81 7.78
C LEU A 325 10.22 -13.07 6.91
N SER A 326 11.06 -14.08 7.17
CA SER A 326 11.07 -15.32 6.39
C SER A 326 9.77 -16.11 6.56
N ALA A 327 9.25 -16.21 7.78
CA ALA A 327 7.98 -16.87 8.06
C ALA A 327 6.80 -16.16 7.36
N TYR A 328 6.79 -14.83 7.38
CA TYR A 328 5.75 -14.07 6.67
C TYR A 328 5.87 -14.22 5.15
N LEU A 329 7.07 -14.08 4.59
CA LEU A 329 7.31 -14.26 3.15
C LEU A 329 7.00 -15.68 2.67
N ASN A 330 7.23 -16.71 3.48
CA ASN A 330 6.80 -18.08 3.17
C ASN A 330 5.27 -18.20 3.07
N LYS A 331 4.52 -17.59 4.01
CA LYS A 331 3.05 -17.54 3.92
C LYS A 331 2.60 -16.82 2.66
N ARG A 332 3.25 -15.70 2.30
CA ARG A 332 2.97 -14.94 1.07
C ARG A 332 3.31 -15.73 -0.20
N ALA A 333 4.43 -16.45 -0.21
CA ALA A 333 4.82 -17.33 -1.33
C ALA A 333 3.79 -18.45 -1.54
N SER A 334 3.25 -19.02 -0.45
CA SER A 334 2.18 -20.02 -0.51
C SER A 334 0.87 -19.43 -1.05
N MET A 335 0.47 -18.22 -0.62
CA MET A 335 -0.72 -17.54 -1.16
C MET A 335 -0.62 -17.29 -2.67
N LEU A 336 0.58 -16.97 -3.15
CA LEU A 336 0.89 -16.74 -4.56
C LEU A 336 1.25 -18.02 -5.33
N ASP A 337 1.24 -19.18 -4.67
CA ASP A 337 1.61 -20.47 -5.24
C ASP A 337 2.97 -20.49 -5.98
N LEU A 338 3.96 -19.75 -5.46
CA LEU A 338 5.29 -19.61 -6.08
C LEU A 338 6.11 -20.91 -6.04
N GLY A 339 5.69 -21.89 -5.23
CA GLY A 339 6.30 -23.22 -5.16
C GLY A 339 5.80 -24.18 -6.24
N ASN A 340 4.61 -23.96 -6.80
CA ASN A 340 3.98 -24.86 -7.77
C ASN A 340 3.76 -24.21 -9.15
N VAL A 341 4.65 -23.31 -9.57
CA VAL A 341 4.67 -22.71 -10.92
C VAL A 341 5.07 -23.74 -12.02
N GLN A 342 4.78 -25.03 -11.77
CA GLN A 342 4.99 -26.17 -12.65
C GLN A 342 4.22 -26.05 -13.96
N ALA A 343 3.07 -25.36 -13.96
CA ALA A 343 2.29 -25.08 -15.16
C ALA A 343 3.11 -24.35 -16.26
N MET A 344 4.14 -23.60 -15.88
CA MET A 344 5.04 -22.89 -16.80
C MET A 344 6.44 -23.54 -16.90
N ARG A 345 6.67 -24.70 -16.26
CA ARG A 345 8.01 -25.33 -16.14
C ARG A 345 9.10 -24.39 -15.58
N LEU A 346 8.71 -23.39 -14.81
CA LEU A 346 9.63 -22.47 -14.16
C LEU A 346 10.02 -23.04 -12.78
N SER A 347 11.29 -23.39 -12.60
CA SER A 347 11.80 -23.80 -11.28
C SER A 347 12.40 -22.59 -10.57
N LEU A 348 11.72 -22.10 -9.53
CA LEU A 348 12.23 -21.05 -8.65
C LEU A 348 12.89 -21.70 -7.43
N ASN A 349 14.13 -21.30 -7.12
CA ASN A 349 14.73 -21.68 -5.83
C ASN A 349 14.11 -20.90 -4.66
N LEU A 350 14.36 -21.32 -3.42
CA LEU A 350 13.74 -20.69 -2.23
C LEU A 350 14.04 -19.19 -2.14
N ALA A 351 15.27 -18.75 -2.45
CA ALA A 351 15.60 -17.33 -2.43
C ALA A 351 14.81 -16.55 -3.49
N GLU A 352 14.60 -17.12 -4.68
CA GLU A 352 13.74 -16.51 -5.70
C GLU A 352 12.28 -16.45 -5.26
N GLN A 353 11.76 -17.50 -4.62
CA GLN A 353 10.39 -17.51 -4.10
C GLN A 353 10.19 -16.43 -3.02
N LEU A 354 11.13 -16.29 -2.08
CA LEU A 354 11.06 -15.26 -1.04
C LEU A 354 11.19 -13.85 -1.62
N PHE A 355 12.09 -13.65 -2.60
CA PHE A 355 12.22 -12.38 -3.32
C PHE A 355 10.91 -12.00 -4.02
N LEU A 356 10.33 -12.92 -4.79
CA LEU A 356 9.07 -12.68 -5.47
C LEU A 356 7.91 -12.52 -4.50
N ALA A 357 7.87 -13.23 -3.37
CA ALA A 357 6.86 -13.00 -2.34
C ALA A 357 6.92 -11.57 -1.78
N HIS A 358 8.12 -11.01 -1.62
CA HIS A 358 8.31 -9.62 -1.21
C HIS A 358 7.85 -8.62 -2.30
N ILE A 359 8.22 -8.85 -3.57
CA ILE A 359 7.70 -8.02 -4.69
C ILE A 359 6.17 -8.10 -4.76
N GLY A 360 5.61 -9.30 -4.64
CA GLY A 360 4.16 -9.53 -4.61
C GLY A 360 3.48 -8.85 -3.41
N ALA A 361 4.14 -8.73 -2.26
CA ALA A 361 3.67 -7.93 -1.12
C ALA A 361 3.63 -6.44 -1.44
N MET A 362 4.71 -5.86 -1.98
CA MET A 362 4.74 -4.44 -2.39
C MET A 362 3.69 -4.12 -3.47
N MET A 363 3.42 -5.06 -4.37
CA MET A 363 2.43 -4.91 -5.43
C MET A 363 0.99 -5.26 -5.02
N ARG A 364 0.78 -5.66 -3.77
CA ARG A 364 -0.55 -6.04 -3.25
C ARG A 364 -1.19 -7.17 -4.07
N MET A 365 -0.38 -8.20 -4.39
CA MET A 365 -0.82 -9.42 -5.06
C MET A 365 -1.21 -10.48 -4.04
N TYR A 366 -2.24 -11.27 -4.31
CA TYR A 366 -2.79 -12.22 -3.34
C TYR A 366 -3.16 -13.59 -3.92
N HIS A 367 -3.25 -13.71 -5.24
CA HIS A 367 -3.81 -14.87 -5.92
C HIS A 367 -2.74 -15.70 -6.67
N PRO A 368 -2.88 -17.03 -6.77
CA PRO A 368 -1.95 -17.88 -7.52
C PRO A 368 -1.67 -17.43 -8.95
N GLU A 369 -2.70 -17.02 -9.69
CA GLU A 369 -2.52 -16.48 -11.06
C GLU A 369 -1.66 -15.23 -11.11
N GLN A 370 -1.74 -14.36 -10.09
CA GLN A 370 -0.84 -13.21 -9.99
C GLN A 370 0.59 -13.66 -9.66
N GLY A 371 0.77 -14.73 -8.89
CA GLY A 371 2.08 -15.36 -8.67
C GLY A 371 2.69 -15.97 -9.94
N GLN A 372 1.86 -16.54 -10.81
CA GLN A 372 2.29 -17.00 -12.14
C GLN A 372 2.74 -15.84 -13.02
N LEU A 373 1.97 -14.74 -13.08
CA LEU A 373 2.36 -13.52 -13.79
C LEU A 373 3.67 -12.93 -13.27
N LEU A 374 3.81 -12.87 -11.94
CA LEU A 374 5.01 -12.38 -11.29
C LEU A 374 6.23 -13.23 -11.64
N SER A 375 6.07 -14.56 -11.64
CA SER A 375 7.13 -15.49 -12.01
C SER A 375 7.52 -15.35 -13.47
N ALA A 376 6.54 -15.20 -14.37
CA ALA A 376 6.78 -14.98 -15.80
C ALA A 376 7.51 -13.65 -16.06
N ALA A 377 7.07 -12.56 -15.42
CA ALA A 377 7.70 -11.24 -15.56
C ALA A 377 9.15 -11.26 -15.09
N TYR A 378 9.41 -11.87 -13.93
CA TYR A 378 10.75 -12.04 -13.42
C TYR A 378 11.65 -12.86 -14.35
N MET A 379 11.11 -13.90 -15.00
CA MET A 379 11.89 -14.72 -15.93
C MET A 379 12.23 -13.98 -17.22
N MET A 380 11.34 -13.10 -17.71
CA MET A 380 11.63 -12.23 -18.85
C MET A 380 12.74 -11.22 -18.53
N GLU A 381 12.71 -10.63 -17.34
CA GLU A 381 13.68 -9.63 -16.90
C GLU A 381 14.87 -10.21 -16.13
N LYS A 382 15.04 -11.54 -16.14
CA LYS A 382 15.98 -12.21 -15.22
C LYS A 382 17.41 -11.73 -15.39
N SER A 383 17.87 -11.52 -16.62
CA SER A 383 19.22 -11.03 -16.92
C SER A 383 19.49 -9.63 -16.34
N VAL A 384 18.47 -8.79 -16.25
CA VAL A 384 18.53 -7.43 -15.70
C VAL A 384 18.36 -7.45 -14.18
N VAL A 385 17.44 -8.27 -13.68
CA VAL A 385 17.04 -8.31 -12.27
C VAL A 385 17.99 -9.12 -11.40
N ASP A 386 18.53 -10.25 -11.87
CA ASP A 386 19.41 -11.13 -11.09
C ASP A 386 20.64 -10.42 -10.51
N PRO A 387 21.36 -9.58 -11.27
CA PRO A 387 22.47 -8.81 -10.72
C PRO A 387 22.03 -7.81 -9.64
N LEU A 388 20.85 -7.21 -9.79
CA LEU A 388 20.35 -6.16 -8.89
C LEU A 388 19.76 -6.75 -7.60
N ARG A 389 19.11 -7.92 -7.66
CA ARG A 389 18.49 -8.54 -6.47
C ARG A 389 19.50 -9.05 -5.44
N ARG A 390 20.79 -9.19 -5.78
CA ARG A 390 21.82 -9.60 -4.79
C ARG A 390 21.91 -8.62 -3.63
N GLU A 391 21.74 -7.33 -3.92
CA GLU A 391 21.69 -6.28 -2.92
C GLU A 391 20.46 -6.43 -2.01
N PHE A 392 19.35 -6.99 -2.50
CA PHE A 392 18.14 -7.22 -1.71
C PHE A 392 18.39 -8.13 -0.49
N PHE A 393 19.19 -9.18 -0.68
CA PHE A 393 19.56 -10.15 0.37
C PHE A 393 20.76 -9.73 1.21
N SER A 394 21.36 -8.58 0.93
CA SER A 394 22.49 -8.02 1.65
C SER A 394 22.03 -6.81 2.47
N PRO A 395 21.29 -7.01 3.58
CA PRO A 395 20.73 -5.90 4.34
C PRO A 395 21.85 -5.09 4.99
N ASP A 396 21.73 -3.77 4.86
CA ASP A 396 22.36 -2.85 5.79
C ASP A 396 21.40 -2.71 6.98
N GLU A 397 21.82 -3.19 8.15
CA GLU A 397 21.00 -3.24 9.36
C GLU A 397 20.65 -1.85 9.89
N SER A 398 21.41 -0.82 9.48
CA SER A 398 21.15 0.57 9.81
C SER A 398 20.21 1.26 8.81
N MET A 399 19.77 0.56 7.77
CA MET A 399 18.99 1.17 6.69
C MET A 399 17.56 1.51 7.14
N PRO A 400 17.15 2.79 7.07
CA PRO A 400 15.76 3.16 7.26
C PRO A 400 14.87 2.52 6.19
N THR A 401 13.62 2.26 6.55
CA THR A 401 12.62 1.70 5.63
C THR A 401 12.45 2.59 4.38
N PRO A 402 12.63 2.04 3.16
CA PRO A 402 12.22 2.74 1.94
C PRO A 402 10.75 3.13 1.98
N THR A 403 10.40 4.26 1.38
CA THR A 403 9.04 4.80 1.40
C THR A 403 8.44 4.92 0.00
N TYR A 404 7.13 4.72 -0.11
CA TYR A 404 6.32 4.93 -1.32
C TYR A 404 6.59 3.98 -2.50
N ALA A 405 7.37 2.91 -2.32
CA ALA A 405 7.53 1.89 -3.36
C ALA A 405 6.18 1.25 -3.76
N PRO A 406 5.27 0.86 -2.82
CA PRO A 406 3.95 0.37 -3.20
C PRO A 406 3.11 1.39 -3.97
N ALA A 407 3.24 2.69 -3.65
CA ALA A 407 2.55 3.76 -4.37
C ALA A 407 3.01 3.85 -5.83
N LEU A 408 4.32 3.71 -6.09
CA LEU A 408 4.87 3.66 -7.45
C LEU A 408 4.25 2.50 -8.24
N PHE A 409 4.29 1.27 -7.72
CA PHE A 409 3.71 0.10 -8.41
C PHE A 409 2.20 0.26 -8.64
N ALA A 410 1.47 0.75 -7.64
CA ALA A 410 0.03 0.94 -7.74
C ALA A 410 -0.33 2.00 -8.79
N ASN A 411 0.33 3.16 -8.77
CA ASN A 411 0.05 4.24 -9.71
C ASN A 411 0.48 3.88 -11.14
N ALA A 412 1.61 3.18 -11.32
CA ALA A 412 2.03 2.66 -12.62
C ALA A 412 0.97 1.73 -13.21
N LYS A 413 0.48 0.76 -12.40
CA LYS A 413 -0.59 -0.15 -12.82
C LYS A 413 -1.86 0.61 -13.20
N ASP A 414 -2.30 1.55 -12.36
CA ASP A 414 -3.52 2.33 -12.61
C ASP A 414 -3.40 3.12 -13.93
N ARG A 415 -2.25 3.73 -14.21
CA ARG A 415 -2.00 4.44 -15.47
C ARG A 415 -2.05 3.53 -16.69
N ILE A 416 -1.46 2.34 -16.61
CA ILE A 416 -1.49 1.36 -17.70
C ILE A 416 -2.92 0.86 -17.95
N ILE A 417 -3.72 0.69 -16.89
CA ILE A 417 -5.15 0.37 -17.02
C ILE A 417 -5.89 1.47 -17.79
N GLU A 418 -5.72 2.75 -17.43
CA GLU A 418 -6.34 3.88 -18.13
C GLU A 418 -5.95 3.93 -19.61
N ARG A 419 -4.69 3.63 -19.93
CA ARG A 419 -4.22 3.53 -21.32
C ARG A 419 -4.95 2.43 -22.09
N TYR A 420 -5.02 1.23 -21.52
CA TYR A 420 -5.75 0.11 -22.15
C TYR A 420 -7.23 0.41 -22.35
N GLU A 421 -7.86 1.25 -21.52
CA GLU A 421 -9.26 1.67 -21.72
C GLU A 421 -9.49 2.49 -22.99
N GLN A 422 -8.43 3.10 -23.53
CA GLN A 422 -8.47 3.87 -24.77
C GLN A 422 -8.18 2.99 -26.00
N GLU A 423 -7.72 1.76 -25.81
CA GLU A 423 -7.38 0.87 -26.91
C GLU A 423 -8.61 0.24 -27.57
N LYS A 424 -8.59 0.14 -28.91
CA LYS A 424 -9.72 -0.35 -29.71
C LYS A 424 -10.21 -1.74 -29.28
N VAL A 425 -9.30 -2.63 -28.87
CA VAL A 425 -9.64 -3.99 -28.45
C VAL A 425 -10.56 -3.99 -27.22
N PHE A 426 -10.27 -3.17 -26.21
CA PHE A 426 -11.07 -3.05 -25.00
C PHE A 426 -12.29 -2.13 -25.17
N LEU A 427 -12.24 -1.17 -26.10
CA LEU A 427 -13.43 -0.40 -26.49
C LEU A 427 -14.47 -1.27 -27.21
N SER A 428 -14.01 -2.27 -27.98
CA SER A 428 -14.91 -3.16 -28.72
C SER A 428 -15.70 -4.10 -27.81
N THR A 429 -15.12 -4.53 -26.68
CA THR A 429 -15.80 -5.42 -25.72
C THR A 429 -16.93 -4.72 -24.99
N LYS A 430 -16.81 -3.42 -24.67
CA LYS A 430 -17.91 -2.61 -24.09
C LYS A 430 -19.17 -2.58 -24.96
N ARG A 431 -19.05 -2.80 -26.28
CA ARG A 431 -20.19 -2.87 -27.20
C ARG A 431 -20.89 -4.24 -27.17
N ILE A 432 -20.21 -5.26 -26.66
CA ILE A 432 -20.75 -6.60 -26.46
C ILE A 432 -21.42 -6.56 -25.08
N ASN A 433 -22.75 -6.40 -25.05
CA ASN A 433 -23.53 -6.31 -23.81
C ASN A 433 -23.70 -7.69 -23.13
N VAL A 434 -22.58 -8.36 -22.85
CA VAL A 434 -22.54 -9.67 -22.21
C VAL A 434 -21.67 -9.56 -20.95
N LYS A 435 -22.28 -9.69 -19.76
CA LYS A 435 -21.61 -9.49 -18.46
C LYS A 435 -20.33 -10.33 -18.33
N SER A 436 -20.35 -11.60 -18.74
CA SER A 436 -19.19 -12.50 -18.65
C SER A 436 -18.03 -12.09 -19.55
N VAL A 437 -18.31 -11.60 -20.77
CA VAL A 437 -17.27 -11.10 -21.70
C VAL A 437 -16.63 -9.83 -21.14
N ASN A 438 -17.44 -8.91 -20.62
CA ASN A 438 -16.94 -7.68 -20.00
C ASN A 438 -16.10 -7.95 -18.75
N LEU A 439 -16.51 -8.91 -17.92
CA LEU A 439 -15.74 -9.34 -16.75
C LEU A 439 -14.39 -9.95 -17.17
N THR A 440 -14.40 -10.87 -18.14
CA THR A 440 -13.17 -11.52 -18.64
C THR A 440 -12.21 -10.50 -19.25
N ALA A 441 -12.72 -9.53 -20.03
CA ALA A 441 -11.91 -8.48 -20.61
C ALA A 441 -11.29 -7.56 -19.53
N GLN A 442 -12.05 -7.25 -18.48
CA GLN A 442 -11.55 -6.47 -17.34
C GLN A 442 -10.46 -7.23 -16.58
N GLU A 443 -10.65 -8.53 -16.32
CA GLU A 443 -9.64 -9.38 -15.68
C GLU A 443 -8.36 -9.46 -16.51
N LEU A 444 -8.47 -9.65 -17.83
CA LEU A 444 -7.32 -9.66 -18.74
C LEU A 444 -6.58 -8.33 -18.71
N LYS A 445 -7.30 -7.21 -18.74
CA LYS A 445 -6.71 -5.87 -18.65
C LYS A 445 -5.94 -5.69 -17.34
N GLU A 446 -6.51 -6.09 -16.21
CA GLU A 446 -5.85 -6.01 -14.90
C GLU A 446 -4.59 -6.89 -14.84
N MET A 447 -4.62 -8.08 -15.45
CA MET A 447 -3.44 -8.96 -15.54
C MET A 447 -2.33 -8.35 -16.38
N LEU A 448 -2.64 -7.87 -17.59
CA LEU A 448 -1.67 -7.24 -18.49
C LEU A 448 -1.05 -5.99 -17.85
N ALA A 449 -1.87 -5.15 -17.22
CA ALA A 449 -1.37 -3.94 -16.58
C ALA A 449 -0.47 -4.25 -15.39
N THR A 450 -0.80 -5.29 -14.62
CA THR A 450 0.03 -5.78 -13.51
C THR A 450 1.38 -6.29 -14.04
N PHE A 451 1.36 -7.06 -15.12
CA PHE A 451 2.56 -7.61 -15.75
C PHE A 451 3.46 -6.50 -16.33
N GLU A 452 2.88 -5.49 -16.99
CA GLU A 452 3.63 -4.37 -17.54
C GLU A 452 4.24 -3.49 -16.46
N ALA A 453 3.47 -3.17 -15.42
CA ALA A 453 3.95 -2.41 -14.28
C ALA A 453 5.13 -3.13 -13.59
N LEU A 454 5.11 -4.47 -13.54
CA LEU A 454 6.21 -5.27 -13.02
C LEU A 454 7.50 -5.10 -13.83
N ILE A 455 7.42 -5.35 -15.14
CA ILE A 455 8.58 -5.27 -16.06
C ILE A 455 9.24 -3.89 -15.97
N LEU A 456 8.44 -2.83 -15.82
CA LEU A 456 8.92 -1.46 -15.78
C LEU A 456 9.44 -1.04 -14.41
N CYS A 457 8.64 -1.24 -13.35
CA CYS A 457 9.00 -0.72 -12.04
C CYS A 457 10.08 -1.55 -11.35
N LEU A 458 10.14 -2.87 -11.59
CA LEU A 458 11.05 -3.74 -10.84
C LEU A 458 12.54 -3.42 -11.10
N PRO A 459 13.02 -3.29 -12.36
CA PRO A 459 14.40 -2.88 -12.61
C PRO A 459 14.72 -1.51 -12.01
N LEU A 460 13.77 -0.56 -12.11
CA LEU A 460 13.93 0.79 -11.57
C LEU A 460 14.08 0.81 -10.05
N TYR A 461 13.17 0.11 -9.36
CA TYR A 461 13.20 -0.04 -7.92
C TYR A 461 14.53 -0.62 -7.43
N LEU A 462 14.97 -1.72 -8.06
CA LEU A 462 16.21 -2.40 -7.63
C LEU A 462 17.46 -1.58 -7.94
N LYS A 463 17.49 -0.88 -9.09
CA LYS A 463 18.61 -0.01 -9.44
C LYS A 463 18.70 1.21 -8.51
N ALA A 464 17.56 1.81 -8.13
CA ALA A 464 17.52 2.87 -7.12
C ALA A 464 18.02 2.37 -5.76
N LEU A 465 17.61 1.17 -5.35
CA LEU A 465 18.07 0.56 -4.09
C LEU A 465 19.58 0.31 -4.08
N GLN A 466 20.13 -0.21 -5.19
CA GLN A 466 21.57 -0.42 -5.35
C GLN A 466 22.34 0.91 -5.26
N GLU A 467 21.85 1.94 -5.95
CA GLU A 467 22.48 3.26 -5.98
C GLU A 467 22.45 3.93 -4.60
N TYR A 468 21.31 3.87 -3.92
CA TYR A 468 21.17 4.36 -2.55
C TYR A 468 22.14 3.67 -1.58
N LYS A 469 22.29 2.34 -1.68
CA LYS A 469 23.28 1.58 -0.90
C LYS A 469 24.72 2.01 -1.20
N ARG A 470 25.04 2.26 -2.47
CA ARG A 470 26.35 2.77 -2.88
C ARG A 470 26.63 4.14 -2.23
N LEU A 471 25.71 5.10 -2.39
CA LEU A 471 25.84 6.44 -1.84
C LEU A 471 25.95 6.46 -0.30
N ARG A 472 25.22 5.57 0.39
CA ARG A 472 25.36 5.41 1.86
C ARG A 472 26.71 4.83 2.26
N ARG A 473 27.23 3.81 1.55
CA ARG A 473 28.59 3.30 1.79
C ARG A 473 29.66 4.39 1.61
N GLU A 474 29.42 5.31 0.68
CA GLU A 474 30.26 6.48 0.41
C GLU A 474 30.00 7.67 1.36
N LYS A 475 29.06 7.54 2.29
CA LYS A 475 28.65 8.59 3.25
C LYS A 475 28.13 9.88 2.60
N LEU A 476 27.60 9.77 1.37
CA LEU A 476 26.95 10.88 0.65
C LEU A 476 25.48 11.06 1.06
N ILE A 477 24.88 10.04 1.66
CA ILE A 477 23.55 10.10 2.26
C ILE A 477 23.68 9.72 3.74
N SER A 478 23.08 10.52 4.61
CA SER A 478 23.10 10.25 6.05
C SER A 478 22.39 8.95 6.40
N ALA A 479 22.78 8.33 7.51
CA ALA A 479 22.29 7.02 7.90
C ALA A 479 20.79 6.99 8.23
N ASP A 480 20.21 8.13 8.59
CA ASP A 480 18.82 8.35 8.99
C ASP A 480 17.88 8.73 7.84
N ILE A 481 18.41 9.02 6.65
CA ILE A 481 17.62 9.44 5.50
C ILE A 481 17.10 8.21 4.73
N PRO A 482 15.78 7.97 4.64
CA PRO A 482 15.23 6.85 3.90
C PRO A 482 15.29 7.05 2.39
N LEU A 483 15.36 5.94 1.64
CA LEU A 483 15.10 5.96 0.20
C LEU A 483 13.62 6.27 -0.05
N SER A 484 13.32 7.28 -0.86
CA SER A 484 11.95 7.74 -1.12
C SER A 484 11.59 7.72 -2.61
N PHE A 485 10.54 6.98 -2.93
CA PHE A 485 9.95 6.94 -4.28
C PHE A 485 8.84 7.98 -4.48
N GLN A 486 8.64 8.90 -3.52
CA GLN A 486 7.53 9.88 -3.53
C GLN A 486 7.48 10.68 -4.83
N THR A 487 8.62 11.19 -5.29
CA THR A 487 8.71 12.03 -6.49
C THR A 487 8.22 11.27 -7.71
N ILE A 488 8.72 10.06 -7.93
CA ILE A 488 8.38 9.27 -9.13
C ILE A 488 7.02 8.58 -9.04
N ALA A 489 6.50 8.37 -7.84
CA ALA A 489 5.14 7.89 -7.63
C ALA A 489 4.09 8.99 -7.91
N ASN A 490 4.47 10.25 -8.09
CA ASN A 490 3.54 11.32 -8.41
C ASN A 490 3.09 11.26 -9.89
N GLN A 491 1.87 11.73 -10.13
CA GLN A 491 1.14 11.62 -11.40
C GLN A 491 1.95 12.01 -12.63
N LYS A 492 2.59 13.20 -12.63
CA LYS A 492 3.35 13.70 -13.79
C LYS A 492 4.39 12.69 -14.29
N TRP A 493 5.15 12.11 -13.36
CA TRP A 493 6.22 11.17 -13.71
C TRP A 493 5.66 9.80 -14.09
N VAL A 494 4.57 9.36 -13.46
CA VAL A 494 3.92 8.12 -13.88
C VAL A 494 3.33 8.27 -15.30
N GLU A 495 2.77 9.43 -15.64
CA GLU A 495 2.31 9.70 -16.99
C GLU A 495 3.46 9.69 -18.01
N GLU A 496 4.60 10.31 -17.71
CA GLU A 496 5.71 10.40 -18.66
C GLU A 496 6.39 9.05 -18.99
N LEU A 497 6.42 8.10 -18.05
CA LEU A 497 7.07 6.80 -18.24
C LEU A 497 6.13 5.71 -18.74
N PHE A 498 4.89 5.69 -18.27
CA PHE A 498 4.01 4.52 -18.42
C PHE A 498 2.93 4.70 -19.50
N ASP A 499 2.96 5.82 -20.23
CA ASP A 499 2.01 6.09 -21.32
C ASP A 499 2.34 5.35 -22.63
N LYS A 500 3.55 4.81 -22.78
CA LYS A 500 3.93 3.95 -23.91
C LYS A 500 3.97 2.48 -23.48
N SER A 501 3.45 1.57 -24.32
CA SER A 501 3.50 0.14 -24.00
C SER A 501 4.86 -0.44 -24.29
N ILE A 502 5.53 -0.91 -23.24
CA ILE A 502 6.88 -1.47 -23.35
C ILE A 502 6.87 -3.00 -23.50
N ILE A 503 5.77 -3.68 -23.14
CA ILE A 503 5.60 -5.12 -23.44
C ILE A 503 5.64 -5.38 -24.94
N LEU A 504 5.03 -4.50 -25.73
CA LEU A 504 5.01 -4.62 -27.19
C LEU A 504 6.41 -4.38 -27.80
N ASP A 505 7.25 -3.62 -27.11
CA ASP A 505 8.53 -3.13 -27.61
C ASP A 505 9.74 -3.82 -26.92
N LYS A 506 9.49 -4.79 -26.02
CA LYS A 506 10.42 -5.50 -25.09
C LYS A 506 11.62 -4.67 -24.61
N VAL A 507 11.35 -3.43 -24.23
CA VAL A 507 12.40 -2.47 -23.88
C VAL A 507 12.93 -2.70 -22.47
N ASN A 508 14.25 -2.87 -22.36
CA ASN A 508 14.95 -2.68 -21.11
C ASN A 508 14.92 -1.20 -20.71
N ILE A 509 14.06 -0.86 -19.74
CA ILE A 509 13.86 0.52 -19.30
C ILE A 509 15.16 1.21 -18.83
N LEU A 510 16.12 0.46 -18.29
CA LEU A 510 17.42 0.99 -17.85
C LEU A 510 18.33 1.43 -19.02
N GLU A 511 18.05 1.01 -20.24
CA GLU A 511 18.72 1.50 -21.43
C GLU A 511 18.23 2.89 -21.83
N LEU A 512 16.98 3.22 -21.49
CA LEU A 512 16.35 4.48 -21.88
C LEU A 512 16.47 5.59 -20.83
N ILE A 513 16.54 5.23 -19.55
CA ILE A 513 16.55 6.19 -18.45
C ILE A 513 17.72 5.99 -17.50
N ASP A 514 18.23 7.09 -16.97
CA ASP A 514 19.17 7.12 -15.87
C ASP A 514 18.44 7.34 -14.55
N ILE A 515 18.82 6.60 -13.52
CA ILE A 515 18.25 6.74 -12.16
C ILE A 515 19.25 7.52 -11.31
N THR A 516 18.72 8.49 -10.56
CA THR A 516 19.50 9.26 -9.59
C THR A 516 18.82 9.25 -8.24
N VAL A 517 19.63 9.21 -7.18
CA VAL A 517 19.18 9.33 -5.79
C VAL A 517 19.84 10.58 -5.20
N SER A 518 19.04 11.53 -4.71
CA SER A 518 19.55 12.76 -4.11
C SER A 518 20.14 12.51 -2.71
N GLU A 519 20.83 13.52 -2.16
CA GLU A 519 21.29 13.53 -0.77
C GLU A 519 20.13 13.40 0.24
N SER A 520 18.93 13.84 -0.14
CA SER A 520 17.70 13.67 0.63
C SER A 520 17.03 12.30 0.46
N GLY A 521 17.68 11.36 -0.23
CA GLY A 521 17.17 10.01 -0.49
C GLY A 521 16.05 9.95 -1.53
N ALA A 522 15.71 11.05 -2.19
CA ALA A 522 14.65 11.08 -3.19
C ALA A 522 15.12 10.45 -4.50
N VAL A 523 14.31 9.53 -5.03
CA VAL A 523 14.54 8.89 -6.33
C VAL A 523 13.97 9.79 -7.43
N THR A 524 14.77 10.02 -8.47
CA THR A 524 14.36 10.64 -9.72
C THR A 524 14.93 9.86 -10.90
N TYR A 525 14.43 10.12 -12.10
CA TYR A 525 14.99 9.58 -13.33
C TYR A 525 15.12 10.67 -14.39
N ASN A 526 16.03 10.46 -15.33
CA ASN A 526 16.24 11.34 -16.48
C ASN A 526 16.21 10.50 -17.75
N LYS A 527 15.49 10.98 -18.77
CA LYS A 527 15.56 10.38 -20.11
C LYS A 527 16.96 10.58 -20.66
N LYS A 528 17.56 9.53 -21.23
CA LYS A 528 18.83 9.68 -21.93
C LYS A 528 18.65 10.61 -23.15
N PRO A 529 19.68 11.37 -23.54
CA PRO A 529 19.57 12.37 -24.61
C PRO A 529 19.05 11.82 -25.95
N ASN A 530 19.24 10.53 -26.19
CA ASN A 530 18.83 9.80 -27.39
C ASN A 530 17.64 8.85 -27.13
N TYR A 531 16.80 9.10 -26.12
CA TYR A 531 15.68 8.24 -25.72
C TYR A 531 14.83 7.77 -26.92
N ASP A 532 14.36 8.70 -27.76
CA ASP A 532 13.48 8.36 -28.89
C ASP A 532 14.22 7.63 -30.02
N ASP A 533 15.54 7.82 -30.15
CA ASP A 533 16.36 7.08 -31.12
C ASP A 533 16.67 5.67 -30.61
N LEU A 534 16.97 5.52 -29.31
CA LEU A 534 17.17 4.23 -28.66
C LEU A 534 15.90 3.38 -28.69
N LEU A 535 14.76 3.99 -28.37
CA LEU A 535 13.46 3.32 -28.44
C LEU A 535 13.18 2.81 -29.86
N ARG A 536 13.40 3.65 -30.88
CA ARG A 536 13.24 3.26 -32.29
C ARG A 536 14.25 2.17 -32.71
N ALA A 537 15.51 2.28 -32.29
CA ALA A 537 16.54 1.30 -32.62
C ALA A 537 16.27 -0.06 -31.97
N GLN A 538 15.71 -0.08 -30.76
CA GLN A 538 15.32 -1.29 -30.05
C GLN A 538 14.14 -1.97 -30.74
N GLN A 539 13.10 -1.21 -31.08
CA GLN A 539 11.97 -1.69 -31.89
C GLN A 539 12.47 -2.34 -33.21
N GLN A 540 13.40 -1.69 -33.91
CA GLN A 540 13.96 -2.21 -35.17
C GLN A 540 14.79 -3.50 -35.00
N ARG A 541 15.59 -3.62 -33.92
CA ARG A 541 16.38 -4.82 -33.64
C ARG A 541 15.49 -6.03 -33.39
N GLU A 542 14.40 -5.84 -32.68
CA GLU A 542 13.48 -6.93 -32.33
C GLU A 542 12.57 -7.35 -33.48
N GLU A 543 12.16 -6.40 -34.32
CA GLU A 543 11.53 -6.71 -35.60
C GLU A 543 12.46 -7.57 -36.46
N ALA A 544 13.76 -7.25 -36.52
CA ALA A 544 14.75 -8.03 -37.26
C ALA A 544 14.95 -9.44 -36.68
N ASP A 545 14.91 -9.62 -35.35
CA ASP A 545 15.00 -10.93 -34.69
C ASP A 545 13.75 -11.81 -34.89
N LEU A 546 12.59 -11.20 -35.18
CA LEU A 546 11.38 -11.92 -35.61
C LEU A 546 11.45 -12.42 -37.07
N PHE A 547 12.41 -11.94 -37.86
CA PHE A 547 12.66 -12.35 -39.26
C PHE A 547 13.85 -13.31 -39.42
N ILE A 548 14.12 -14.16 -38.43
CA ILE A 548 14.97 -15.34 -38.64
C ILE A 548 14.18 -16.37 -39.48
N ASP A 549 14.79 -16.77 -40.61
CA ASP A 549 14.29 -17.63 -41.69
C ASP A 549 13.12 -18.57 -41.32
N PRO A 550 11.95 -18.50 -41.99
CA PRO A 550 10.84 -19.43 -41.78
C PRO A 550 11.19 -20.91 -42.06
N LYS A 551 12.37 -21.20 -42.64
CA LYS A 551 12.92 -22.56 -42.83
C LYS A 551 13.86 -23.03 -41.71
N ALA A 552 14.26 -22.17 -40.78
CA ALA A 552 14.94 -22.62 -39.57
C ALA A 552 13.91 -23.30 -38.64
N PRO A 553 14.22 -24.46 -38.04
CA PRO A 553 13.26 -25.19 -37.21
C PRO A 553 12.86 -24.31 -36.01
N LYS A 554 11.60 -23.87 -36.02
CA LYS A 554 11.00 -23.09 -34.93
C LYS A 554 10.95 -23.96 -33.66
N PRO A 555 11.36 -23.45 -32.48
CA PRO A 555 10.91 -24.05 -31.24
C PRO A 555 9.40 -23.83 -31.15
N VAL A 556 8.64 -24.92 -31.27
CA VAL A 556 7.18 -24.92 -31.18
C VAL A 556 6.77 -24.50 -29.77
N LEU A 557 6.11 -23.35 -29.68
CA LEU A 557 5.29 -22.97 -28.53
C LEU A 557 3.92 -23.67 -28.66
N MET A 558 3.66 -24.55 -27.69
CA MET A 558 2.35 -25.03 -27.19
C MET A 558 1.53 -26.03 -28.03
N SER A 559 1.53 -27.30 -27.62
CA SER A 559 0.32 -28.13 -27.47
C SER A 559 0.65 -29.41 -26.68
N GLY A 560 -0.27 -29.86 -25.81
CA GLY A 560 -0.05 -30.89 -24.79
C GLY A 560 0.52 -32.21 -25.29
N PHE A 561 1.37 -32.83 -24.46
CA PHE A 561 1.74 -34.23 -24.58
C PHE A 561 1.63 -34.94 -23.25
N THR A 562 0.85 -36.01 -23.32
CA THR A 562 0.58 -37.03 -22.32
C THR A 562 1.85 -37.62 -21.72
N SER A 563 1.72 -38.02 -20.46
CA SER A 563 2.74 -38.68 -19.66
C SER A 563 3.19 -40.01 -20.28
N LYS A 564 4.51 -40.10 -20.45
CA LYS A 564 5.44 -41.26 -20.34
C LYS A 564 4.94 -42.41 -19.43
N PRO A 565 5.49 -43.65 -19.52
CA PRO A 565 6.95 -43.87 -19.45
C PRO A 565 7.53 -45.07 -20.21
N ALA A 566 8.83 -44.98 -20.51
CA ALA A 566 9.65 -46.16 -20.79
C ALA A 566 10.92 -46.13 -19.91
N VAL A 567 11.00 -47.19 -19.11
CA VAL A 567 12.15 -47.69 -18.35
C VAL A 567 13.07 -48.44 -19.31
N GLY A 568 14.38 -48.44 -19.04
CA GLY A 568 15.25 -49.55 -19.46
C GLY A 568 16.48 -49.17 -20.29
N ALA A 569 17.64 -49.39 -19.70
CA ALA A 569 18.95 -49.36 -20.33
C ALA A 569 19.14 -50.51 -21.34
N SER A 570 19.91 -50.29 -22.41
CA SER A 570 21.03 -51.18 -22.81
C SER A 570 21.71 -50.76 -24.14
N LYS A 571 23.05 -50.73 -24.06
CA LYS A 571 24.09 -51.18 -25.01
C LYS A 571 23.96 -51.02 -26.54
N LEU A 572 25.04 -50.42 -27.07
CA LEU A 572 25.88 -50.83 -28.22
C LEU A 572 25.20 -51.19 -29.55
N GLY A 573 25.61 -50.50 -30.62
CA GLY A 573 25.37 -50.92 -31.99
C GLY A 573 25.94 -49.95 -32.99
N GLU A 574 27.13 -50.27 -33.49
CA GLU A 574 27.87 -49.57 -34.53
C GLU A 574 27.27 -49.85 -35.92
N VAL A 575 27.60 -48.96 -36.88
CA VAL A 575 27.56 -49.12 -38.35
C VAL A 575 26.21 -49.02 -39.10
N SER A 576 26.11 -48.03 -39.98
CA SER A 576 26.06 -48.19 -41.46
C SER A 576 25.14 -47.15 -42.10
N VAL A 577 25.76 -46.17 -42.77
CA VAL A 577 25.09 -45.29 -43.72
C VAL A 577 24.86 -46.07 -45.01
N VAL A 578 23.60 -46.32 -45.36
CA VAL A 578 23.20 -46.73 -46.72
C VAL A 578 22.36 -45.61 -47.30
N VAL A 579 22.96 -44.91 -48.26
CA VAL A 579 22.28 -43.98 -49.16
C VAL A 579 21.61 -44.82 -50.25
N GLN A 580 20.29 -44.70 -50.39
CA GLN A 580 19.61 -45.04 -51.64
C GLN A 580 18.75 -43.86 -52.09
N GLN A 581 19.10 -43.36 -53.27
CA GLN A 581 18.33 -42.42 -54.06
C GLN A 581 17.10 -43.09 -54.70
N PRO A 582 16.10 -42.30 -55.13
CA PRO A 582 14.78 -42.79 -55.49
C PRO A 582 14.71 -43.25 -56.94
N SER A 583 13.85 -44.23 -57.22
CA SER A 583 13.38 -44.50 -58.57
C SER A 583 11.87 -44.76 -58.58
N ASP A 584 11.23 -44.06 -59.51
CA ASP A 584 9.83 -44.08 -59.84
C ASP A 584 9.32 -45.43 -60.37
N GLN A 585 7.99 -45.46 -60.50
CA GLN A 585 7.16 -46.15 -61.51
C GLN A 585 6.40 -47.44 -61.15
N GLN A 586 5.07 -47.26 -61.27
CA GLN A 586 4.13 -48.05 -62.05
C GLN A 586 3.38 -49.23 -61.39
N ASP A 587 2.06 -49.01 -61.29
CA ASP A 587 0.98 -49.82 -61.87
C ASP A 587 0.93 -51.33 -61.55
N ARG A 588 -0.07 -51.74 -60.76
CA ARG A 588 -1.29 -52.41 -61.27
C ARG A 588 -2.19 -52.96 -60.15
N LYS A 589 -3.47 -52.94 -60.50
CA LYS A 589 -4.67 -53.39 -59.78
C LYS A 589 -4.78 -54.92 -59.63
N VAL A 590 -5.37 -55.31 -58.48
CA VAL A 590 -6.50 -56.27 -58.26
C VAL A 590 -6.33 -57.74 -58.68
N TYR A 591 -6.43 -58.65 -57.70
CA TYR A 591 -7.55 -59.59 -57.41
C TYR A 591 -7.17 -60.35 -56.12
N LYS A 592 -8.04 -60.66 -55.16
CA LYS A 592 -9.44 -61.10 -55.25
C LYS A 592 -10.50 -60.04 -55.02
#